data_AF-A0A8T1VXF4-F1
#
_entry.id   AF-A0A8T1VXF4-F1
#
_cell.length_a   1.000
_cell.length_b   1.000
_cell.length_c   1.000
_cell.angle_alpha   90.00
_cell.angle_beta   90.00
_cell.angle_gamma   90.00
#
_symmetry.space_group_name_H-M   'P 1'
#
loop_
_entity.id
_entity.type
_entity.pdbx_description
1 polymer ?
#
loop_
_entity_poly.entity_id
_entity_poly.type
_entity_poly.pdbx_seq_one_letter_code
_entity_poly.pdbx_strand_id
1 'polypeptide(L)'
;MPLNLQLHGEGAGALRMFLATHLGAEQLKRPEVKDLLLDEKKNALTTGELRQASSLLGALRASDPSTPSLVSLLRQAPGVQARAAATDPEQEDEQAKEKRARYLAKRRLKLQRLDEEMRYGSMVRNVQAKSAASELAHHQTNVRQHLSVGANMVMARVTAFIAVYFVARNVTANETTRLVAGLGGAIAMMVVEMVLFIARAAKIESIEHEQRKRKGVF
;
A
#
# COMPACT_ATOMS: atom_id res chain seq x y z
N MET A 1 34.66 9.19 -17.54
CA MET A 1 34.00 10.39 -18.08
C MET A 1 32.82 10.76 -17.19
N PRO A 2 32.73 11.99 -16.64
CA PRO A 2 31.44 12.48 -16.20
C PRO A 2 30.58 12.56 -17.45
N LEU A 3 29.62 11.64 -17.59
CA LEU A 3 28.64 11.75 -18.66
C LEU A 3 27.80 12.96 -18.28
N ASN A 4 28.12 14.11 -18.89
CA ASN A 4 27.29 15.29 -18.86
C ASN A 4 26.01 14.95 -19.62
N LEU A 5 25.10 14.28 -18.93
CA LEU A 5 23.80 13.90 -19.46
C LEU A 5 23.02 15.19 -19.71
N GLN A 6 22.76 15.46 -20.97
CA GLN A 6 21.90 16.53 -21.43
C GLN A 6 20.58 15.93 -21.88
N LEU A 7 19.50 16.47 -21.34
CA LEU A 7 18.15 16.15 -21.77
C LEU A 7 17.87 17.00 -23.00
N HIS A 8 17.77 16.36 -24.16
CA HIS A 8 17.43 17.03 -25.41
C HIS A 8 15.97 16.77 -25.76
N GLY A 9 15.29 17.77 -26.32
CA GLY A 9 13.98 17.61 -26.93
C GLY A 9 13.06 18.80 -26.70
N GLU A 10 11.93 18.81 -27.39
CA GLU A 10 10.92 19.87 -27.31
C GLU A 10 10.36 20.02 -25.89
N GLY A 11 10.33 18.94 -25.11
CA GLY A 11 9.92 18.97 -23.70
C GLY A 11 10.85 19.81 -22.81
N ALA A 12 12.15 19.86 -23.14
CA ALA A 12 13.11 20.72 -22.44
C ALA A 12 12.83 22.21 -22.72
N GLY A 13 12.51 22.54 -23.97
CA GLY A 13 12.11 23.88 -24.36
C GLY A 13 10.77 24.30 -23.77
N ALA A 14 9.78 23.41 -23.77
CA ALA A 14 8.48 23.63 -23.14
C ALA A 14 8.61 23.90 -21.62
N LEU A 15 9.50 23.16 -20.94
CA LEU A 15 9.82 23.39 -19.53
C LEU A 15 10.41 24.78 -19.29
N ARG A 16 11.40 25.19 -20.10
CA ARG A 16 12.02 26.53 -20.00
C ARG A 16 11.00 27.64 -20.29
N MET A 17 10.16 27.47 -21.31
CA MET A 17 9.09 28.42 -21.64
C MET A 17 8.02 28.52 -20.54
N PHE A 18 7.63 27.39 -19.96
CA PHE A 18 6.68 27.36 -18.86
C PHE A 18 7.23 28.10 -17.64
N LEU A 19 8.49 27.84 -17.29
CA LEU A 19 9.16 28.55 -16.21
C LEU A 19 9.30 30.05 -16.50
N ALA A 20 9.69 30.44 -17.72
CA ALA A 20 9.79 31.85 -18.10
C ALA A 20 8.46 32.63 -17.94
N THR A 21 7.32 31.95 -18.16
CA THR A 21 5.99 32.57 -18.13
C THR A 21 5.35 32.57 -16.73
N HIS A 22 5.70 31.60 -15.87
CA HIS A 22 5.04 31.41 -14.57
C HIS A 22 5.92 31.78 -13.37
N LEU A 23 7.21 32.07 -13.57
CA LEU A 23 8.08 32.56 -12.51
C LEU A 23 7.84 34.06 -12.23
N GLY A 24 7.74 34.42 -10.95
CA GLY A 24 7.61 35.82 -10.52
C GLY A 24 8.89 36.63 -10.74
N ALA A 25 8.76 37.96 -10.84
CA ALA A 25 9.85 38.89 -11.14
C ALA A 25 11.05 38.79 -10.17
N GLU A 26 10.82 38.41 -8.91
CA GLU A 26 11.87 38.21 -7.91
C GLU A 26 12.68 36.92 -8.14
N GLN A 27 12.07 35.87 -8.70
CA GLN A 27 12.75 34.61 -9.01
C GLN A 27 13.55 34.71 -10.31
N LEU A 28 13.06 35.50 -11.27
CA LEU A 28 13.76 35.85 -12.52
C LEU A 28 15.02 36.69 -12.31
N LYS A 29 15.15 37.41 -11.18
CA LYS A 29 16.36 38.19 -10.87
C LYS A 29 17.55 37.31 -10.46
N ARG A 30 17.32 36.06 -10.06
CA ARG A 30 18.40 35.15 -9.63
C ARG A 30 19.31 34.79 -10.80
N PRO A 31 20.65 34.88 -10.65
CA PRO A 31 21.58 34.62 -11.74
C PRO A 31 21.43 33.19 -12.30
N GLU A 32 21.25 32.19 -11.41
CA GLU A 32 21.06 30.79 -11.79
C GLU A 32 19.82 30.54 -12.67
N VAL A 33 18.76 31.34 -12.48
CA VAL A 33 17.52 31.22 -13.25
C VAL A 33 17.64 31.95 -14.59
N LYS A 34 18.37 33.08 -14.62
CA LYS A 34 18.69 33.78 -15.86
C LYS A 34 19.54 32.90 -16.77
N ASP A 35 20.55 32.24 -16.23
CA ASP A 35 21.40 31.34 -16.99
C ASP A 35 20.61 30.14 -17.55
N LEU A 36 19.66 29.60 -16.77
CA LEU A 36 18.77 28.51 -17.21
C LEU A 36 17.79 28.93 -18.32
N LEU A 37 17.37 30.20 -18.35
CA LEU A 37 16.38 30.72 -19.31
C LEU A 37 17.01 31.38 -20.54
N LEU A 38 18.21 31.94 -20.43
CA LEU A 38 18.92 32.66 -21.50
C LEU A 38 19.89 31.78 -22.30
N ASP A 39 20.12 30.55 -21.86
CA ASP A 39 21.01 29.61 -22.56
C ASP A 39 20.56 29.37 -24.01
N GLU A 40 21.50 29.55 -24.95
CA GLU A 40 21.27 29.53 -26.40
C GLU A 40 20.66 28.21 -26.89
N LYS A 41 20.90 27.12 -26.15
CA LYS A 41 20.39 25.78 -26.46
C LYS A 41 18.98 25.57 -25.93
N LYS A 42 17.99 26.25 -26.53
CA LYS A 42 16.56 26.23 -26.14
C LYS A 42 15.98 24.84 -25.84
N ASN A 43 16.49 23.77 -26.46
CA ASN A 43 15.98 22.40 -26.35
C ASN A 43 16.94 21.43 -25.65
N ALA A 44 17.93 21.91 -24.89
CA ALA A 44 18.84 21.07 -24.12
C ALA A 44 18.83 21.52 -22.66
N LEU A 45 18.81 20.58 -21.71
CA LEU A 45 18.95 20.87 -20.27
C LEU A 45 20.04 19.98 -19.69
N THR A 46 20.99 20.57 -18.96
CA THR A 46 21.95 19.77 -18.19
C THR A 46 21.28 19.12 -16.97
N THR A 47 21.91 18.10 -16.38
CA THR A 47 21.41 17.49 -15.12
C THR A 47 21.31 18.48 -13.96
N GLY A 48 22.18 19.50 -13.91
CA GLY A 48 22.14 20.57 -12.93
C GLY A 48 20.92 21.48 -13.13
N GLU A 49 20.73 21.95 -14.37
CA GLU A 49 19.57 22.77 -14.75
C GLU A 49 18.25 22.03 -14.55
N LEU A 50 18.18 20.73 -14.88
CA LEU A 50 16.97 19.92 -14.68
C LEU A 50 16.58 19.84 -13.20
N ARG A 51 17.57 19.73 -12.29
CA ARG A 51 17.32 19.74 -10.84
C ARG A 51 16.79 21.09 -10.38
N GLN A 52 17.39 22.19 -10.84
CA GLN A 52 16.92 23.54 -10.54
C GLN A 52 15.50 23.78 -11.09
N ALA A 53 15.23 23.38 -12.34
CA ALA A 53 13.90 23.47 -12.93
C ALA A 53 12.87 22.63 -12.14
N SER A 54 13.26 21.45 -11.64
CA SER A 54 12.39 20.60 -10.82
C SER A 54 12.06 21.22 -9.46
N SER A 55 13.02 21.90 -8.81
CA SER A 55 12.77 22.56 -7.53
C SER A 55 11.89 23.80 -7.71
N LEU A 56 12.09 24.56 -8.78
CA LEU A 56 11.24 25.69 -9.15
C LEU A 56 9.81 25.26 -9.46
N LEU A 57 9.61 24.20 -10.24
CA LEU A 57 8.28 23.62 -10.48
C LEU A 57 7.63 23.10 -9.19
N GLY A 58 8.41 22.51 -8.29
CA GLY A 58 7.94 22.10 -6.97
C GLY A 58 7.42 23.27 -6.13
N ALA A 59 8.16 24.39 -6.12
CA ALA A 59 7.76 25.60 -5.42
C ALA A 59 6.53 26.27 -6.05
N LEU A 60 6.46 26.32 -7.39
CA LEU A 60 5.28 26.82 -8.11
C LEU A 60 4.05 25.97 -7.80
N ARG A 61 4.18 24.65 -7.80
CA ARG A 61 3.09 23.74 -7.45
C ARG A 61 2.62 23.84 -6.00
N ALA A 62 3.53 24.10 -5.07
CA ALA A 62 3.16 24.35 -3.67
C ALA A 62 2.32 25.61 -3.53
N SER A 63 2.48 26.57 -4.44
CA SER A 63 1.70 27.81 -4.48
C SER A 63 0.41 27.67 -5.29
N ASP A 64 0.47 26.97 -6.43
CA ASP A 64 -0.65 26.70 -7.32
C ASP A 64 -0.74 25.20 -7.66
N PRO A 65 -1.72 24.46 -7.10
CA PRO A 65 -1.87 23.03 -7.34
C PRO A 65 -2.26 22.68 -8.78
N SER A 66 -2.69 23.65 -9.59
CA SER A 66 -2.99 23.44 -11.02
C SER A 66 -1.72 23.34 -11.90
N THR A 67 -0.54 23.64 -11.34
CA THR A 67 0.74 23.60 -12.05
C THR A 67 1.07 22.18 -12.54
N PRO A 68 1.35 21.98 -13.85
CA PRO A 68 1.66 20.68 -14.43
C PRO A 68 2.94 20.08 -13.83
N SER A 69 3.01 18.75 -13.84
CA SER A 69 4.17 18.03 -13.29
C SER A 69 5.33 18.05 -14.28
N LEU A 70 6.55 17.91 -13.77
CA LEU A 70 7.72 17.71 -14.62
C LEU A 70 7.53 16.51 -15.57
N VAL A 71 6.90 15.43 -15.09
CA VAL A 71 6.60 14.26 -15.92
C VAL A 71 5.60 14.57 -17.02
N SER A 72 4.54 15.33 -16.73
CA SER A 72 3.54 15.70 -17.74
C SER A 72 4.12 16.64 -18.79
N LEU A 73 4.95 17.63 -18.38
CA LEU A 73 5.61 18.54 -19.32
C LEU A 73 6.60 17.80 -20.22
N LEU A 74 7.37 16.85 -19.67
CA LEU A 74 8.31 16.05 -20.45
C LEU A 74 7.63 14.98 -21.33
N ARG A 75 6.40 14.56 -21.02
CA ARG A 75 5.64 13.58 -21.81
C ARG A 75 4.74 14.20 -22.87
N GLN A 76 4.27 15.42 -22.67
CA GLN A 76 3.40 16.11 -23.64
C GLN A 76 4.12 16.45 -24.95
N ALA A 77 5.44 16.61 -24.91
CA ALA A 77 6.24 16.90 -26.09
C ALA A 77 6.98 15.64 -26.59
N PRO A 78 6.83 15.26 -27.87
CA PRO A 78 7.53 14.12 -28.44
C PRO A 78 9.06 14.35 -28.46
N GLY A 79 9.84 13.28 -28.31
CA GLY A 79 11.28 13.30 -28.61
C GLY A 79 12.23 13.68 -27.48
N VAL A 80 11.81 13.62 -26.21
CA VAL A 80 12.74 13.81 -25.08
C VAL A 80 13.73 12.64 -24.99
N GLN A 81 15.00 12.89 -25.30
CA GLN A 81 16.09 11.91 -25.26
C GLN A 81 17.20 12.40 -24.32
N ALA A 82 17.64 11.52 -23.42
CA ALA A 82 18.85 11.78 -22.64
C ALA A 82 20.07 11.40 -23.50
N ARG A 83 20.91 12.39 -23.85
CA ARG A 83 22.19 12.14 -24.53
C ARG A 83 23.34 12.47 -23.59
N ALA A 84 24.39 11.66 -23.63
CA ALA A 84 25.63 11.99 -22.95
C ALA A 84 26.43 12.96 -23.82
N ALA A 85 26.67 14.17 -23.33
CA ALA A 85 27.63 15.08 -23.93
C ALA A 85 29.04 14.58 -23.61
N ALA A 86 29.82 14.29 -24.66
CA ALA A 86 31.24 14.02 -24.53
C ALA A 86 31.92 15.27 -24.00
N THR A 87 32.58 15.15 -22.85
CA THR A 87 33.47 16.18 -22.32
C THR A 87 34.88 15.66 -22.57
N ASP A 88 35.67 16.38 -23.36
CA ASP A 88 37.01 15.94 -23.76
C ASP A 88 37.88 15.71 -22.52
N PRO A 89 38.48 14.51 -22.34
CA PRO A 89 39.10 14.08 -21.09
C PRO A 89 40.54 14.57 -20.90
N GLU A 90 41.01 15.54 -21.68
CA GLU A 90 42.45 15.79 -21.86
C GLU A 90 43.14 16.56 -20.72
N GLN A 91 42.42 17.04 -19.70
CA GLN A 91 43.01 17.81 -18.60
C GLN A 91 42.51 17.39 -17.21
N GLU A 92 42.44 16.08 -16.94
CA GLU A 92 42.19 15.59 -15.58
C GLU A 92 43.41 14.90 -14.99
N ASP A 93 43.87 15.38 -13.84
CA ASP A 93 44.94 14.78 -13.04
C ASP A 93 44.71 13.27 -12.86
N GLU A 94 45.77 12.47 -13.01
CA GLU A 94 45.77 11.00 -12.83
C GLU A 94 45.11 10.56 -11.51
N GLN A 95 45.33 11.31 -10.42
CA GLN A 95 44.71 11.05 -9.12
C GLN A 95 43.19 11.26 -9.11
N ALA A 96 42.69 12.23 -9.88
CA ALA A 96 41.25 12.47 -10.02
C ALA A 96 40.60 11.34 -10.82
N LYS A 97 41.27 10.84 -11.87
CA LYS A 97 40.82 9.69 -12.65
C LYS A 97 40.71 8.42 -11.80
N GLU A 98 41.70 8.15 -10.96
CA GLU A 98 41.69 6.95 -10.10
C GLU A 98 40.59 7.02 -9.02
N LYS A 99 40.44 8.16 -8.34
CA LYS A 99 39.34 8.37 -7.36
C LYS A 99 37.97 8.20 -8.02
N ARG A 100 37.80 8.69 -9.25
CA ARG A 100 36.57 8.54 -10.02
C ARG A 100 36.32 7.09 -10.43
N ALA A 101 37.33 6.37 -10.89
CA ALA A 101 37.20 4.95 -11.22
C ALA A 101 36.74 4.13 -10.01
N ARG A 102 37.34 4.38 -8.84
CA ARG A 102 36.94 3.74 -7.57
C ARG A 102 35.51 4.10 -7.17
N TYR A 103 35.11 5.37 -7.31
CA TYR A 103 33.74 5.80 -7.03
C TYR A 103 32.72 5.15 -7.96
N LEU A 104 33.02 5.09 -9.27
CA LEU A 104 32.14 4.47 -10.25
C LEU A 104 32.00 2.96 -10.02
N ALA A 105 33.08 2.27 -9.65
CA ALA A 105 33.04 0.86 -9.28
C ALA A 105 32.13 0.61 -8.06
N LYS A 106 32.29 1.41 -6.99
CA LYS A 106 31.41 1.35 -5.81
C LYS A 106 29.94 1.63 -6.17
N ARG A 107 29.70 2.60 -7.04
CA ARG A 107 28.34 2.97 -7.47
C ARG A 107 27.68 1.86 -8.29
N ARG A 108 28.42 1.20 -9.19
CA ARG A 108 27.92 0.04 -9.96
C ARG A 108 27.50 -1.10 -9.04
N LEU A 109 28.33 -1.45 -8.05
CA LEU A 109 28.01 -2.47 -7.05
C LEU A 109 26.75 -2.10 -6.26
N LYS A 110 26.61 -0.83 -5.84
CA LYS A 110 25.41 -0.38 -5.13
C LYS A 110 24.15 -0.51 -5.98
N LEU A 111 24.22 -0.14 -7.25
CA LEU A 111 23.08 -0.24 -8.17
C LEU A 111 22.70 -1.71 -8.44
N GLN A 112 23.67 -2.60 -8.58
CA GLN A 112 23.42 -4.03 -8.72
C GLN A 112 22.69 -4.62 -7.51
N ARG A 113 23.13 -4.28 -6.29
CA ARG A 113 22.44 -4.70 -5.06
C ARG A 113 21.00 -4.20 -4.99
N LEU A 114 20.78 -2.94 -5.37
CA LEU A 114 19.44 -2.35 -5.36
C LEU A 114 18.52 -3.04 -6.38
N ASP A 115 19.05 -3.40 -7.55
CA ASP A 115 18.32 -4.14 -8.57
C ASP A 115 17.97 -5.56 -8.12
N GLU A 116 18.93 -6.24 -7.48
CA GLU A 116 18.69 -7.55 -6.84
C GLU A 116 17.61 -7.45 -5.75
N GLU A 117 17.70 -6.48 -4.84
CA GLU A 117 16.70 -6.26 -3.79
C GLU A 117 15.31 -5.99 -4.36
N MET A 118 15.19 -5.15 -5.40
CA MET A 118 13.91 -4.91 -6.08
C MET A 118 13.36 -6.18 -6.71
N ARG A 119 14.23 -6.99 -7.33
CA ARG A 119 13.84 -8.24 -7.98
C ARG A 119 13.38 -9.27 -6.94
N TYR A 120 14.12 -9.45 -5.84
CA TYR A 120 13.70 -10.31 -4.73
C TYR A 120 12.40 -9.80 -4.09
N GLY A 121 12.29 -8.50 -3.85
CA GLY A 121 11.07 -7.87 -3.35
C GLY A 121 9.88 -8.17 -4.24
N SER A 122 10.03 -8.05 -5.56
CA SER A 122 8.96 -8.33 -6.52
C SER A 122 8.53 -9.81 -6.54
N MET A 123 9.47 -10.74 -6.37
CA MET A 123 9.19 -12.18 -6.32
C MET A 123 8.44 -12.57 -5.04
N VAL A 124 8.76 -11.95 -3.91
CA VAL A 124 8.17 -12.29 -2.61
C VAL A 124 6.88 -11.50 -2.31
N ARG A 125 6.68 -10.32 -2.92
CA ARG A 125 5.51 -9.46 -2.67
C ARG A 125 4.18 -10.17 -2.90
N ASN A 126 4.10 -11.03 -3.91
CA ASN A 126 2.88 -11.79 -4.23
C ASN A 126 2.58 -12.89 -3.21
N VAL A 127 3.61 -13.40 -2.52
CA VAL A 127 3.47 -14.42 -1.47
C VAL A 127 3.01 -13.77 -0.18
N GLN A 128 3.62 -12.64 0.22
CA GLN A 128 3.22 -11.89 1.42
C GLN A 128 1.79 -11.35 1.34
N ALA A 129 1.39 -10.76 0.20
CA ALA A 129 0.04 -10.21 0.05
C ALA A 129 -1.05 -11.29 0.11
N LYS A 130 -0.80 -12.46 -0.49
CA LYS A 130 -1.71 -13.62 -0.40
C LYS A 130 -1.75 -14.18 1.03
N SER A 131 -0.61 -14.30 1.69
CA SER A 131 -0.51 -14.81 3.07
C SER A 131 -1.26 -13.92 4.06
N ALA A 132 -1.05 -12.60 4.01
CA ALA A 132 -1.72 -11.67 4.93
C ALA A 132 -3.23 -11.62 4.70
N ALA A 133 -3.67 -11.63 3.44
CA ALA A 133 -5.09 -11.64 3.10
C ALA A 133 -5.77 -12.98 3.46
N SER A 134 -5.09 -14.12 3.24
CA SER A 134 -5.63 -15.43 3.61
C SER A 134 -5.67 -15.63 5.11
N GLU A 135 -4.66 -15.17 5.84
CA GLU A 135 -4.62 -15.20 7.30
C GLU A 135 -5.74 -14.32 7.91
N LEU A 136 -5.92 -13.09 7.43
CA LEU A 136 -7.04 -12.23 7.86
C LEU A 136 -8.41 -12.84 7.53
N ALA A 137 -8.57 -13.45 6.35
CA ALA A 137 -9.81 -14.13 5.99
C ALA A 137 -10.10 -15.34 6.88
N HIS A 138 -9.07 -16.11 7.25
CA HIS A 138 -9.18 -17.21 8.21
C HIS A 138 -9.55 -16.71 9.61
N HIS A 139 -8.97 -15.60 10.08
CA HIS A 139 -9.34 -15.03 11.36
C HIS A 139 -10.78 -14.50 11.37
N GLN A 140 -11.22 -13.80 10.32
CA GLN A 140 -12.59 -13.28 10.24
C GLN A 140 -13.64 -14.40 10.18
N THR A 141 -13.36 -15.47 9.44
CA THR A 141 -14.29 -16.62 9.34
C THR A 141 -14.39 -17.36 10.67
N ASN A 142 -13.26 -17.61 11.34
CA ASN A 142 -13.25 -18.24 12.67
C ASN A 142 -14.00 -17.39 13.70
N VAL A 143 -13.76 -16.08 13.75
CA VAL A 143 -14.46 -15.17 14.68
C VAL A 143 -15.96 -15.16 14.41
N ARG A 144 -16.40 -15.08 13.15
CA ARG A 144 -17.83 -15.14 12.81
C ARG A 144 -18.48 -16.47 13.22
N GLN A 145 -17.78 -17.58 13.05
CA GLN A 145 -18.28 -18.89 13.47
C GLN A 145 -18.45 -18.95 14.99
N HIS A 146 -17.44 -18.58 15.77
CA HIS A 146 -17.53 -18.56 17.23
C HIS A 146 -18.61 -17.58 17.74
N LEU A 147 -18.76 -16.42 17.09
CA LEU A 147 -19.77 -15.43 17.45
C LEU A 147 -21.18 -15.93 17.12
N SER A 148 -21.38 -16.57 15.97
CA SER A 148 -22.69 -17.16 15.61
C SER A 148 -23.11 -18.29 16.55
N VAL A 149 -22.15 -19.11 16.99
CA VAL A 149 -22.38 -20.19 17.96
C VAL A 149 -22.71 -19.60 19.34
N GLY A 150 -21.95 -18.60 19.80
CA GLY A 150 -22.21 -17.91 21.07
C GLY A 150 -23.53 -17.13 21.06
N ALA A 151 -23.87 -16.48 19.94
CA ALA A 151 -25.14 -15.76 19.80
C ALA A 151 -26.33 -16.71 19.84
N ASN A 152 -26.27 -17.86 19.16
CA ASN A 152 -27.32 -18.87 19.23
C ASN A 152 -27.52 -19.40 20.66
N MET A 153 -26.42 -19.62 21.39
CA MET A 153 -26.42 -20.10 22.78
C MET A 153 -27.08 -19.11 23.76
N VAL A 154 -26.97 -17.81 23.52
CA VAL A 154 -27.65 -16.81 24.34
C VAL A 154 -29.11 -16.66 23.91
N MET A 155 -29.37 -16.60 22.61
CA MET A 155 -30.72 -16.39 22.07
C MET A 155 -31.69 -17.51 22.42
N ALA A 156 -31.25 -18.77 22.44
CA ALA A 156 -32.14 -19.87 22.80
C ALA A 156 -32.59 -19.79 24.27
N ARG A 157 -31.71 -19.34 25.18
CA ARG A 157 -32.05 -19.14 26.61
C ARG A 157 -33.02 -17.99 26.81
N VAL A 158 -32.79 -16.88 26.11
CA VAL A 158 -33.71 -15.73 26.14
C VAL A 158 -35.08 -16.16 25.61
N THR A 159 -35.12 -16.93 24.52
CA THR A 159 -36.37 -17.41 23.92
C THR A 159 -37.10 -18.37 24.86
N ALA A 160 -36.39 -19.30 25.51
CA ALA A 160 -36.97 -20.21 26.50
C ALA A 160 -37.48 -19.48 27.75
N PHE A 161 -36.75 -18.48 28.24
CA PHE A 161 -37.18 -17.63 29.34
C PHE A 161 -38.52 -16.94 29.01
N ILE A 162 -38.60 -16.32 27.83
CA ILE A 162 -39.81 -15.62 27.38
C ILE A 162 -40.97 -16.61 27.22
N ALA A 163 -40.74 -17.76 26.58
CA ALA A 163 -41.77 -18.78 26.37
C ALA A 163 -42.36 -19.29 27.70
N VAL A 164 -41.51 -19.63 28.67
CA VAL A 164 -41.95 -20.12 29.99
C VAL A 164 -42.58 -19.00 30.82
N TYR A 165 -42.07 -17.77 30.72
CA TYR A 165 -42.68 -16.60 31.36
C TYR A 165 -44.11 -16.36 30.82
N PHE A 166 -44.34 -16.47 29.52
CA PHE A 166 -45.68 -16.33 28.92
C PHE A 166 -46.63 -17.44 29.35
N VAL A 167 -46.16 -18.69 29.43
CA VAL A 167 -46.97 -19.80 29.95
C VAL A 167 -47.31 -19.59 31.42
N ALA A 168 -46.33 -19.21 32.24
CA ALA A 168 -46.54 -18.91 33.65
C ALA A 168 -47.50 -17.73 33.85
N ARG A 169 -47.45 -16.72 32.98
CA ARG A 169 -48.37 -15.58 33.00
C ARG A 169 -49.84 -15.98 32.93
N ASN A 170 -50.15 -17.04 32.19
CA ASN A 170 -51.53 -17.53 32.03
C ASN A 170 -52.01 -18.36 33.24
N VAL A 171 -51.10 -18.84 34.08
CA VAL A 171 -51.42 -19.75 35.20
C VAL A 171 -51.29 -19.05 36.56
N THR A 172 -50.32 -18.16 36.72
CA THR A 172 -50.04 -17.48 37.99
C THR A 172 -50.26 -15.97 37.87
N ALA A 173 -50.89 -15.37 38.88
CA ALA A 173 -51.11 -13.92 38.95
C ALA A 173 -49.89 -13.15 39.49
N ASN A 174 -48.97 -13.83 40.17
CA ASN A 174 -47.85 -13.21 40.88
C ASN A 174 -46.61 -13.03 39.98
N GLU A 175 -46.17 -11.79 39.81
CA GLU A 175 -45.00 -11.38 39.02
C GLU A 175 -43.74 -12.19 39.37
N THR A 176 -43.46 -12.35 40.66
CA THR A 176 -42.24 -13.03 41.16
C THR A 176 -42.22 -14.50 40.73
N THR A 177 -43.37 -15.18 40.78
CA THR A 177 -43.45 -16.59 40.37
C THR A 177 -43.25 -16.77 38.87
N ARG A 178 -43.65 -15.78 38.04
CA ARG A 178 -43.44 -15.80 36.59
C ARG A 178 -41.95 -15.64 36.24
N LEU A 179 -41.26 -14.75 36.94
CA LEU A 179 -39.81 -14.55 36.76
C LEU A 179 -39.01 -15.80 37.18
N VAL A 180 -39.37 -16.40 38.32
CA VAL A 180 -38.72 -17.64 38.80
C VAL A 180 -38.99 -18.81 37.84
N ALA A 181 -40.21 -18.94 37.33
CA ALA A 181 -40.55 -19.95 36.32
C ALA A 181 -39.77 -19.74 35.02
N GLY A 182 -39.69 -18.50 34.51
CA GLY A 182 -38.88 -18.15 33.34
C GLY A 182 -37.40 -18.49 33.54
N LEU A 183 -36.85 -18.18 34.72
CA LEU A 183 -35.46 -18.51 35.06
C LEU A 183 -35.23 -20.03 35.09
N GLY A 184 -36.17 -20.79 35.66
CA GLY A 184 -36.15 -22.26 35.61
C GLY A 184 -36.17 -22.80 34.18
N GLY A 185 -36.98 -22.19 33.30
CA GLY A 185 -37.01 -22.50 31.87
C GLY A 185 -35.68 -22.24 31.15
N ALA A 186 -35.02 -21.12 31.46
CA ALA A 186 -33.71 -20.79 30.91
C ALA A 186 -32.61 -21.77 31.37
N ILE A 187 -32.64 -22.19 32.64
CA ILE A 187 -31.70 -23.19 33.19
C ILE A 187 -31.94 -24.56 32.54
N ALA A 188 -33.19 -24.98 32.39
CA ALA A 188 -33.51 -26.23 31.69
C ALA A 188 -33.03 -26.20 30.23
N MET A 189 -33.24 -25.07 29.54
CA MET A 189 -32.75 -24.89 28.18
C MET A 189 -31.21 -24.95 28.09
N MET A 190 -30.49 -24.47 29.10
CA MET A 190 -29.03 -24.58 29.17
C MET A 190 -28.55 -26.04 29.20
N VAL A 191 -29.26 -26.93 29.91
CA VAL A 191 -28.93 -28.37 29.94
C VAL A 191 -29.21 -29.00 28.57
N VAL A 192 -30.36 -28.68 27.95
CA VAL A 192 -30.71 -29.18 26.62
C VAL A 192 -29.67 -28.73 25.58
N GLU A 193 -29.27 -27.46 25.61
CA GLU A 193 -28.20 -26.95 24.75
C GLU A 193 -26.88 -27.67 24.96
N MET A 194 -26.48 -27.95 26.21
CA MET A 194 -25.23 -28.67 26.50
C MET A 194 -25.23 -30.06 25.86
N VAL A 195 -26.33 -30.79 25.98
CA VAL A 195 -26.48 -32.13 25.39
C VAL A 195 -26.48 -32.04 23.86
N LEU A 196 -27.23 -31.10 23.27
CA LEU A 196 -27.25 -30.89 21.82
C LEU A 196 -25.89 -30.44 21.29
N PHE A 197 -25.14 -29.65 22.05
CA PHE A 197 -23.81 -29.19 21.69
C PHE A 197 -22.81 -30.35 21.68
N ILE A 198 -22.83 -31.21 22.70
CA ILE A 198 -22.00 -32.44 22.73
C ILE A 198 -22.35 -33.35 21.56
N ALA A 199 -23.64 -33.59 21.30
CA ALA A 199 -24.08 -34.43 20.19
C ALA A 199 -23.66 -33.85 18.82
N ARG A 200 -23.76 -32.53 18.65
CA ARG A 200 -23.32 -31.84 17.43
C ARG A 200 -21.79 -31.87 17.29
N ALA A 201 -21.05 -31.64 18.37
CA ALA A 201 -19.59 -31.68 18.38
C ALA A 201 -19.08 -33.09 18.01
N ALA A 202 -19.64 -34.13 18.62
CA ALA A 202 -19.30 -35.52 18.31
C ALA A 202 -19.59 -35.88 16.83
N LYS A 203 -20.70 -35.37 16.28
CA LYS A 203 -21.04 -35.58 14.87
C LYS A 203 -20.08 -34.84 13.93
N ILE A 204 -19.66 -33.62 14.26
CA ILE A 204 -18.68 -32.86 13.45
C ILE A 204 -17.31 -33.56 13.49
N GLU A 205 -16.89 -34.05 14.65
CA GLU A 205 -15.64 -34.78 14.82
C GLU A 205 -15.61 -36.07 13.99
N SER A 206 -16.73 -36.81 13.93
CA SER A 206 -16.83 -38.00 13.07
C SER A 206 -16.69 -37.68 11.57
N ILE A 207 -17.26 -36.55 11.12
CA ILE A 207 -17.20 -36.12 9.71
C ILE A 207 -15.81 -35.61 9.36
N GLU A 208 -15.14 -34.90 10.27
CA GLU A 208 -13.77 -34.43 10.07
C GLU A 208 -12.78 -35.61 10.00
N HIS A 209 -12.97 -36.64 10.82
CA HIS A 209 -12.19 -37.88 10.75
C HIS A 209 -12.35 -38.61 9.41
N GLU A 210 -13.55 -38.67 8.85
CA GLU A 210 -13.77 -39.25 7.52
C GLU A 210 -13.13 -38.42 6.39
N GLN A 211 -13.20 -37.08 6.47
CA GLN A 211 -12.58 -36.21 5.48
C GLN A 211 -11.05 -36.27 5.51
N ARG A 212 -10.44 -36.39 6.70
CA ARG A 212 -9.00 -36.59 6.86
C ARG A 212 -8.54 -37.93 6.28
N LYS A 213 -9.34 -39.01 6.44
CA LYS A 213 -9.06 -40.31 5.82
C LYS A 213 -9.11 -40.27 4.29
N ARG A 214 -10.03 -39.49 3.70
CA ARG A 214 -10.13 -39.35 2.23
C ARG A 214 -9.03 -38.47 1.62
N LYS A 215 -8.52 -37.47 2.35
CA LYS A 215 -7.43 -36.61 1.87
C LYS A 215 -6.04 -37.26 1.89
N GLY A 216 -5.85 -38.36 2.63
CA GLY A 216 -4.59 -39.10 2.70
C GLY A 216 -4.40 -40.15 1.59
N VAL A 217 -5.34 -40.25 0.63
CA VAL A 217 -5.28 -41.19 -0.49
C VAL A 217 -5.13 -40.41 -1.80
N PHE A 218 -4.11 -39.55 -1.91
CA PHE A 218 -3.58 -39.03 -3.19
C PHE A 218 -2.15 -38.53 -2.97
#